data_AF-A0A2V9VEY1-F1
#
_entry.id   AF-A0A2V9VEY1-F1
#
_cell.length_a   1.000
_cell.length_b   1.000
_cell.length_c   1.000
_cell.angle_alpha   90.00
_cell.angle_beta   90.00
_cell.angle_gamma   90.00
#
_symmetry.space_group_name_H-M   'P 1'
#
loop_
_entity.id
_entity.type
_entity.pdbx_description
1 polymer ?
#
loop_
_entity_poly.entity_id
_entity_poly.type
_entity_poly.pdbx_seq_one_letter_code
_entity_poly.pdbx_strand_id
1 'polypeptide(L)'
;MTVRHSAVAGRFYPDDPVTLLAEVQSYTTTGKEPIPALGCVVPHAGYMYSGHVAGAVYARMQVPQRCILMCPNHTGMGQPLSIMSQGRWQTPLGHVPVDSELSAALKERFSFLSEDAAAHRAEHAAEVQLPFLQACQPHLSFVPIALGTSRFELLEGLGEAIADVIAQQDERVLVIASSDMNHYESDAVTRVKDHKAIDQILALNPRGLFDVVMKEQISMCGFGPTVAMLTAASRLGATSAELVRYATSQAWRCDRRILIPMPEKKGDPKVARTSPP
;
A
#
# COMPACT_ATOMS: atom_id res chain seq x y z
N MET A 1 16.65 6.45 19.60
CA MET A 1 15.67 5.93 18.62
C MET A 1 16.24 6.14 17.23
N THR A 2 16.26 5.10 16.39
CA THR A 2 16.78 5.15 15.01
C THR A 2 15.89 6.03 14.14
N VAL A 3 16.52 6.87 13.29
CA VAL A 3 15.82 7.70 12.30
C VAL A 3 16.28 7.27 10.91
N ARG A 4 15.33 6.96 10.03
CA ARG A 4 15.60 6.80 8.60
C ARG A 4 15.34 8.13 7.91
N HIS A 5 16.38 8.75 7.35
CA HIS A 5 16.25 9.99 6.59
C HIS A 5 15.60 9.72 5.21
N SER A 6 15.02 10.76 4.61
CA SER A 6 14.52 10.67 3.23
C SER A 6 15.65 10.34 2.28
N ALA A 7 15.46 9.33 1.43
CA ALA A 7 16.41 8.90 0.41
C ALA A 7 16.16 9.60 -0.94
N VAL A 8 14.95 10.10 -1.20
CA VAL A 8 14.55 10.62 -2.51
C VAL A 8 13.84 11.98 -2.52
N ALA A 9 13.80 12.68 -1.37
CA ALA A 9 13.37 14.08 -1.32
C ALA A 9 14.22 14.96 -2.27
N GLY A 10 13.57 15.87 -3.00
CA GLY A 10 14.20 16.69 -4.04
C GLY A 10 14.38 15.97 -5.39
N ARG A 11 14.09 14.66 -5.47
CA ARG A 11 14.19 13.85 -6.70
C ARG A 11 12.86 13.23 -7.12
N PHE A 12 12.19 12.54 -6.21
CA PHE A 12 10.89 11.89 -6.48
C PHE A 12 9.71 12.79 -6.10
N TYR A 13 9.92 13.70 -5.16
CA TYR A 13 8.95 14.68 -4.67
C TYR A 13 9.72 15.91 -4.12
N PRO A 14 9.08 17.08 -3.99
CA PRO A 14 9.73 18.29 -3.48
C PRO A 14 10.34 18.11 -2.08
N ASP A 15 11.53 18.67 -1.85
CA ASP A 15 12.19 18.71 -0.54
C ASP A 15 11.71 19.87 0.34
N ASP A 16 11.15 20.93 -0.24
CA ASP A 16 10.49 22.01 0.48
C ASP A 16 9.12 21.56 1.04
N PRO A 17 8.86 21.67 2.36
CA PRO A 17 7.63 21.17 2.97
C PRO A 17 6.36 21.87 2.49
N VAL A 18 6.42 23.17 2.19
CA VAL A 18 5.25 23.95 1.74
C VAL A 18 4.84 23.49 0.34
N THR A 19 5.82 23.37 -0.55
CA THR A 19 5.64 22.91 -1.93
C THR A 19 5.15 21.46 -1.95
N LEU A 20 5.77 20.57 -1.15
CA LEU A 20 5.37 19.18 -1.04
C LEU A 20 3.92 19.02 -0.56
N LEU A 21 3.55 19.74 0.49
CA LEU A 21 2.19 19.67 1.02
C LEU A 21 1.17 20.17 -0.01
N ALA A 22 1.45 21.30 -0.68
CA ALA A 22 0.57 21.84 -1.71
C ALA A 22 0.40 20.87 -2.88
N GLU A 23 1.49 20.23 -3.34
CA GLU A 23 1.44 19.25 -4.42
C GLU A 23 0.63 18.00 -4.01
N VAL A 24 0.88 17.43 -2.83
CA VAL A 24 0.12 16.30 -2.30
C VAL A 24 -1.37 16.64 -2.18
N GLN A 25 -1.70 17.79 -1.61
CA GLN A 25 -3.09 18.26 -1.47
C GLN A 25 -3.78 18.48 -2.82
N SER A 26 -3.03 18.90 -3.84
CA SER A 26 -3.57 19.04 -5.20
C SER A 26 -4.06 17.71 -5.79
N TYR A 27 -3.46 16.58 -5.37
CA TYR A 27 -3.85 15.25 -5.81
C TYR A 27 -4.88 14.58 -4.89
N THR A 28 -4.94 14.95 -3.60
CA THR A 28 -5.83 14.32 -2.61
C THR A 28 -7.13 15.08 -2.35
N THR A 29 -7.24 16.34 -2.79
CA THR A 29 -8.47 17.11 -2.66
C THR A 29 -9.49 16.67 -3.70
N THR A 30 -10.52 15.95 -3.26
CA THR A 30 -11.65 15.56 -4.12
C THR A 30 -12.97 15.97 -3.49
N GLY A 31 -13.99 16.20 -4.31
CA GLY A 31 -15.35 16.50 -3.84
C GLY A 31 -16.16 15.26 -3.42
N LYS A 32 -15.51 14.11 -3.21
CA LYS A 32 -16.17 12.85 -2.81
C LYS A 32 -15.77 12.48 -1.39
N GLU A 33 -16.74 11.98 -0.62
CA GLU A 33 -16.48 11.47 0.72
C GLU A 33 -15.57 10.22 0.67
N PRO A 34 -14.48 10.18 1.46
CA PRO A 34 -13.62 9.01 1.57
C PRO A 34 -14.35 7.85 2.27
N ILE A 35 -14.01 6.62 1.90
CA ILE A 35 -14.62 5.39 2.43
C ILE A 35 -13.60 4.54 3.19
N PRO A 36 -14.02 3.75 4.19
CA PRO A 36 -13.13 2.80 4.84
C PRO A 36 -12.72 1.69 3.86
N ALA A 37 -11.44 1.32 3.87
CA ALA A 37 -10.87 0.25 3.04
C ALA A 37 -10.01 -0.68 3.88
N LEU A 38 -9.88 -1.95 3.45
CA LEU A 38 -8.98 -2.92 4.08
C LEU A 38 -7.54 -2.81 3.56
N GLY A 39 -7.39 -2.40 2.30
CA GLY A 39 -6.09 -2.17 1.70
C GLY A 39 -6.12 -1.33 0.43
N CYS A 40 -4.97 -1.20 -0.23
CA CYS A 40 -4.87 -0.60 -1.55
C CYS A 40 -3.58 -1.01 -2.27
N VAL A 41 -3.57 -0.84 -3.59
CA VAL A 41 -2.35 -0.84 -4.41
C VAL A 41 -2.09 0.59 -4.88
N VAL A 42 -0.87 1.10 -4.69
CA VAL A 42 -0.50 2.47 -5.05
C VAL A 42 0.86 2.53 -5.74
N PRO A 43 1.02 3.35 -6.81
CA PRO A 43 2.29 3.48 -7.52
C PRO A 43 3.31 4.32 -6.76
N HIS A 44 4.59 4.12 -7.06
CA HIS A 44 5.72 4.75 -6.37
C HIS A 44 6.79 5.37 -7.27
N ALA A 45 6.50 5.59 -8.55
CA ALA A 45 7.31 6.51 -9.35
C ALA A 45 7.35 7.93 -8.74
N GLY A 46 8.19 8.81 -9.28
CA GLY A 46 8.21 10.23 -8.88
C GLY A 46 6.84 10.90 -9.11
N TYR A 47 6.49 11.89 -8.28
CA TYR A 47 5.16 12.51 -8.22
C TYR A 47 4.70 13.11 -9.55
N MET A 48 5.64 13.63 -10.34
CA MET A 48 5.39 14.08 -11.71
C MET A 48 4.70 13.01 -12.59
N TYR A 49 5.01 11.73 -12.37
CA TYR A 49 4.47 10.61 -13.14
C TYR A 49 3.30 9.91 -12.45
N SER A 50 3.36 9.70 -11.14
CA SER A 50 2.41 8.83 -10.42
C SER A 50 1.65 9.54 -9.29
N GLY A 51 2.01 10.76 -8.93
CA GLY A 51 1.44 11.47 -7.77
C GLY A 51 -0.07 11.68 -7.93
N HIS A 52 -0.52 12.01 -9.14
CA HIS A 52 -1.94 12.15 -9.47
C HIS A 52 -2.73 10.84 -9.41
N VAL A 53 -2.05 9.70 -9.49
CA VAL A 53 -2.63 8.36 -9.34
C VAL A 53 -2.69 7.97 -7.87
N ALA A 54 -1.56 8.06 -7.16
CA ALA A 54 -1.48 7.78 -5.72
C ALA A 54 -2.45 8.67 -4.91
N GLY A 55 -2.44 9.97 -5.17
CA GLY A 55 -3.34 10.91 -4.49
C GLY A 55 -4.83 10.65 -4.76
N ALA A 56 -5.19 10.18 -5.96
CA ALA A 56 -6.57 9.78 -6.25
C ALA A 56 -7.04 8.57 -5.43
N VAL A 57 -6.15 7.61 -5.17
CA VAL A 57 -6.43 6.46 -4.31
C VAL A 57 -6.58 6.91 -2.85
N TYR A 58 -5.64 7.69 -2.34
CA TYR A 58 -5.70 8.19 -0.96
C TYR A 58 -6.88 9.12 -0.71
N ALA A 59 -7.25 9.97 -1.67
CA ALA A 59 -8.45 10.80 -1.58
C ALA A 59 -9.75 10.00 -1.41
N ARG A 60 -9.77 8.76 -1.92
CA ARG A 60 -10.94 7.90 -1.86
C ARG A 60 -11.04 7.14 -0.55
N MET A 61 -9.98 7.08 0.25
CA MET A 61 -9.91 6.24 1.45
C MET A 61 -9.88 7.05 2.74
N GLN A 62 -10.54 6.54 3.76
CA GLN A 62 -10.35 7.01 5.13
C GLN A 62 -9.09 6.37 5.70
N VAL A 63 -7.96 7.09 5.60
CA VAL A 63 -6.66 6.66 6.11
C VAL A 63 -6.70 6.61 7.66
N PRO A 64 -6.62 5.41 8.28
CA PRO A 64 -6.60 5.28 9.73
C PRO A 64 -5.25 5.70 10.31
N GLN A 65 -5.16 5.80 11.63
CA GLN A 65 -3.90 6.12 12.32
C GLN A 65 -2.81 5.07 12.05
N ARG A 66 -3.17 3.78 11.95
CA ARG A 66 -2.21 2.68 11.83
C ARG A 66 -2.22 2.09 10.42
N CYS A 67 -1.07 2.04 9.76
CA CYS A 67 -0.93 1.44 8.42
C CYS A 67 0.16 0.36 8.40
N ILE A 68 -0.01 -0.67 7.58
CA ILE A 68 1.07 -1.57 7.18
C ILE A 68 1.43 -1.22 5.75
N LEU A 69 2.67 -0.80 5.50
CA LEU A 69 3.15 -0.36 4.20
C LEU A 69 4.19 -1.33 3.67
N MET A 70 3.77 -2.13 2.70
CA MET A 70 4.61 -3.09 2.00
C MET A 70 5.13 -2.51 0.70
N CYS A 71 6.39 -2.77 0.39
CA CYS A 71 7.03 -2.32 -0.83
C CYS A 71 7.98 -3.40 -1.38
N PRO A 72 8.31 -3.37 -2.68
CA PRO A 72 9.42 -4.16 -3.19
C PRO A 72 10.76 -3.70 -2.60
N ASN A 73 11.74 -4.59 -2.63
CA ASN A 73 13.14 -4.25 -2.37
C ASN A 73 13.90 -4.10 -3.70
N HIS A 74 13.94 -2.87 -4.23
CA HIS A 74 14.69 -2.52 -5.44
C HIS A 74 16.18 -2.48 -5.22
N THR A 75 16.61 -2.21 -3.98
CA THR A 75 18.03 -2.05 -3.66
C THR A 75 18.79 -3.38 -3.58
N GLY A 76 18.08 -4.48 -3.34
CA GLY A 76 18.67 -5.79 -3.06
C GLY A 76 19.43 -5.84 -1.73
N MET A 77 19.38 -4.80 -0.91
CA MET A 77 20.04 -4.76 0.39
C MET A 77 19.21 -5.45 1.46
N GLY A 78 19.89 -6.09 2.41
CA GLY A 78 19.24 -6.70 3.57
C GLY A 78 18.51 -8.00 3.26
N GLN A 79 17.65 -8.43 4.17
CA GLN A 79 16.92 -9.70 4.07
C GLN A 79 15.76 -9.63 3.05
N PRO A 80 15.39 -10.75 2.39
CA PRO A 80 14.29 -10.77 1.42
C PRO A 80 12.91 -10.44 2.01
N LEU A 81 12.72 -10.58 3.33
CA LEU A 81 11.51 -10.19 4.05
C LEU A 81 11.95 -9.36 5.25
N SER A 82 12.03 -8.05 5.05
CA SER A 82 12.60 -7.11 6.01
C SER A 82 11.52 -6.24 6.63
N ILE A 83 11.62 -6.03 7.94
CA ILE A 83 10.81 -5.09 8.72
C ILE A 83 11.74 -4.21 9.55
N MET A 84 11.38 -2.94 9.71
CA MET A 84 11.95 -2.05 10.72
C MET A 84 10.89 -1.86 11.80
N SER A 85 11.09 -2.46 12.98
CA SER A 85 10.07 -2.50 14.04
C SER A 85 10.13 -1.34 15.04
N GLN A 86 11.15 -0.50 14.98
CA GLN A 86 11.32 0.63 15.89
C GLN A 86 11.85 1.87 15.18
N GLY A 87 11.62 3.04 15.78
CA GLY A 87 12.14 4.30 15.30
C GLY A 87 11.12 5.10 14.50
N ARG A 88 11.60 5.87 13.53
CA ARG A 88 10.77 6.77 12.71
C ARG A 88 11.42 7.05 11.37
N TRP A 89 10.59 7.37 10.39
CA TRP A 89 11.02 7.80 9.07
C TRP A 89 10.84 9.32 8.96
N GLN A 90 11.85 10.02 8.48
CA GLN A 90 11.79 11.45 8.22
C GLN A 90 11.34 11.69 6.78
N THR A 91 10.38 12.59 6.61
CA THR A 91 10.02 13.24 5.35
C THR A 91 10.18 14.76 5.51
N PRO A 92 10.08 15.56 4.44
CA PRO A 92 10.00 17.01 4.59
C PRO A 92 8.81 17.48 5.44
N LEU A 93 7.70 16.73 5.46
CA LEU A 93 6.52 17.06 6.28
C LEU A 93 6.68 16.69 7.76
N GLY A 94 7.81 16.09 8.14
CA GLY A 94 8.13 15.73 9.52
C GLY A 94 8.38 14.22 9.68
N HIS A 95 8.32 13.76 10.93
CA HIS A 95 8.58 12.36 11.25
C HIS A 95 7.30 11.52 11.25
N VAL A 96 7.37 10.32 10.69
CA VAL A 96 6.35 9.28 10.82
C VAL A 96 6.88 8.18 11.75
N PRO A 97 6.28 7.96 12.93
CA PRO A 97 6.68 6.90 13.84
C PRO A 97 6.40 5.51 13.27
N VAL A 98 7.31 4.58 13.54
CA VAL A 98 7.07 3.15 13.31
C VAL A 98 6.15 2.62 14.41
N ASP A 99 5.13 1.87 14.02
CA ASP A 99 4.22 1.20 14.95
C ASP A 99 4.91 -0.03 15.56
N SER A 100 5.55 0.16 16.70
CA SER A 100 6.39 -0.88 17.31
C SER A 100 5.58 -2.05 17.86
N GLU A 101 4.36 -1.80 18.33
CA GLU A 101 3.45 -2.84 18.83
C GLU A 101 2.99 -3.74 17.69
N LEU A 102 2.48 -3.15 16.59
CA LEU A 102 2.03 -3.91 15.44
C LEU A 102 3.18 -4.67 14.77
N SER A 103 4.37 -4.03 14.73
CA SER A 103 5.59 -4.67 14.21
C SER A 103 6.02 -5.88 15.04
N ALA A 104 5.92 -5.80 16.37
CA ALA A 104 6.24 -6.90 17.26
C ALA A 104 5.28 -8.08 17.06
N ALA A 105 3.97 -7.80 17.01
CA ALA A 105 2.94 -8.82 16.77
C ALA A 105 3.13 -9.52 15.42
N LEU A 106 3.49 -8.78 14.36
CA LEU A 106 3.77 -9.36 13.04
C LEU A 106 5.00 -10.29 13.05
N LYS A 107 6.08 -9.88 13.72
CA LYS A 107 7.30 -10.72 13.83
C LYS A 107 7.06 -11.97 14.65
N GLU A 108 6.25 -11.89 15.71
CA GLU A 108 5.86 -13.05 16.50
C GLU A 108 4.98 -14.00 15.68
N ARG A 109 4.00 -13.47 14.94
CA ARG A 109 3.10 -14.27 14.12
C ARG A 109 3.78 -14.88 12.89
N PHE A 110 4.80 -14.23 12.33
CA PHE A 110 5.46 -14.65 11.10
C PHE A 110 6.98 -14.54 11.21
N SER A 111 7.60 -15.65 11.61
CA SER A 111 9.03 -15.77 11.92
C SER A 111 9.98 -15.54 10.73
N PHE A 112 9.48 -15.48 9.50
CA PHE A 112 10.27 -15.14 8.32
C PHE A 112 10.55 -13.62 8.20
N LEU A 113 9.82 -12.76 8.92
CA LEU A 113 10.13 -11.33 8.99
C LEU A 113 11.39 -11.08 9.81
N SER A 114 12.41 -10.52 9.16
CA SER A 114 13.69 -10.21 9.77
C SER A 114 13.78 -8.72 10.13
N GLU A 115 14.28 -8.41 11.32
CA GLU A 115 14.60 -7.02 11.69
C GLU A 115 15.77 -6.52 10.83
N ASP A 116 15.51 -5.57 9.95
CA ASP A 116 16.53 -5.09 9.01
C ASP A 116 16.26 -3.66 8.54
N ALA A 117 16.80 -2.68 9.28
CA ALA A 117 16.76 -1.28 8.87
C ALA A 117 17.60 -0.97 7.62
N ALA A 118 18.54 -1.84 7.23
CA ALA A 118 19.39 -1.61 6.05
C ALA A 118 18.61 -1.79 4.75
N ALA A 119 17.70 -2.77 4.69
CA ALA A 119 16.80 -2.98 3.56
C ALA A 119 15.95 -1.74 3.24
N HIS A 120 15.60 -0.95 4.26
CA HIS A 120 14.78 0.24 4.09
C HIS A 120 15.58 1.50 3.78
N ARG A 121 16.88 1.55 4.10
CA ARG A 121 17.68 2.79 4.16
C ARG A 121 17.62 3.64 2.89
N ALA A 122 17.68 3.00 1.73
CA ALA A 122 17.65 3.66 0.42
C ALA A 122 16.46 3.21 -0.46
N GLU A 123 15.54 2.40 0.10
CA GLU A 123 14.36 1.95 -0.62
C GLU A 123 13.34 3.09 -0.70
N HIS A 124 12.90 3.44 -1.90
CA HIS A 124 12.05 4.61 -2.14
C HIS A 124 10.56 4.24 -2.16
N ALA A 125 10.22 3.00 -2.48
CA ALA A 125 8.84 2.63 -2.79
C ALA A 125 7.86 2.81 -1.63
N ALA A 126 8.31 2.62 -0.38
CA ALA A 126 7.53 2.98 0.80
C ALA A 126 7.62 4.49 1.12
N GLU A 127 8.80 5.10 0.99
CA GLU A 127 9.02 6.51 1.35
C GLU A 127 8.08 7.46 0.62
N VAL A 128 7.91 7.27 -0.69
CA VAL A 128 7.10 8.18 -1.52
C VAL A 128 5.62 8.16 -1.17
N GLN A 129 5.14 7.16 -0.42
CA GLN A 129 3.76 7.11 0.07
C GLN A 129 3.55 7.94 1.34
N LEU A 130 4.61 8.16 2.13
CA LEU A 130 4.49 8.79 3.45
C LEU A 130 3.94 10.23 3.39
N PRO A 131 4.34 11.11 2.46
CA PRO A 131 3.77 12.45 2.40
C PRO A 131 2.25 12.45 2.14
N PHE A 132 1.75 11.55 1.29
CA PHE A 132 0.31 11.37 1.08
C PHE A 132 -0.40 10.95 2.37
N LEU A 133 0.15 9.95 3.06
CA LEU A 133 -0.44 9.44 4.31
C LEU A 133 -0.43 10.51 5.41
N GLN A 134 0.64 11.29 5.55
CA GLN A 134 0.73 12.39 6.52
C GLN A 134 -0.30 13.49 6.24
N ALA A 135 -0.53 13.83 4.96
CA ALA A 135 -1.54 14.80 4.58
C ALA A 135 -2.97 14.32 4.87
N CYS A 136 -3.22 13.01 4.78
CA CYS A 136 -4.53 12.43 5.07
C CYS A 136 -4.76 12.10 6.57
N GLN A 137 -3.69 11.85 7.33
CA GLN A 137 -3.76 11.42 8.72
C GLN A 137 -2.62 12.03 9.58
N PRO A 138 -2.89 13.08 10.37
CA PRO A 138 -1.88 13.75 11.19
C PRO A 138 -1.26 12.89 12.29
N HIS A 139 -1.98 11.86 12.77
CA HIS A 139 -1.54 10.96 13.84
C HIS A 139 -1.06 9.60 13.31
N LEU A 140 -0.53 9.58 12.08
CA LEU A 140 -0.09 8.37 11.40
C LEU A 140 1.06 7.66 12.16
N SER A 141 0.92 6.36 12.36
CA SER A 141 1.99 5.39 12.59
C SER A 141 1.94 4.31 11.52
N PHE A 142 3.06 3.64 11.27
CA PHE A 142 3.07 2.58 10.26
C PHE A 142 4.11 1.49 10.49
N VAL A 143 3.90 0.35 9.84
CA VAL A 143 4.86 -0.76 9.77
C VAL A 143 5.46 -0.82 8.36
N PRO A 144 6.75 -0.48 8.18
CA PRO A 144 7.44 -0.67 6.90
C PRO A 144 7.85 -2.13 6.70
N ILE A 145 7.49 -2.73 5.57
CA ILE A 145 7.94 -4.07 5.17
C ILE A 145 8.48 -4.03 3.73
N ALA A 146 9.71 -4.51 3.53
CA ALA A 146 10.36 -4.59 2.22
C ALA A 146 10.46 -6.06 1.78
N LEU A 147 9.96 -6.34 0.58
CA LEU A 147 9.84 -7.68 0.01
C LEU A 147 10.77 -7.84 -1.21
N GLY A 148 11.74 -8.72 -1.10
CA GLY A 148 12.69 -9.12 -2.14
C GLY A 148 12.60 -10.62 -2.48
N THR A 149 11.41 -11.22 -2.38
CA THR A 149 11.17 -12.64 -2.67
C THR A 149 10.02 -12.84 -3.66
N SER A 150 10.12 -13.90 -4.45
CA SER A 150 9.09 -14.37 -5.40
C SER A 150 8.51 -15.73 -5.01
N ARG A 151 8.69 -16.16 -3.75
CA ARG A 151 8.14 -17.43 -3.25
C ARG A 151 6.69 -17.22 -2.82
N PHE A 152 5.74 -17.77 -3.57
CA PHE A 152 4.31 -17.59 -3.33
C PHE A 152 3.91 -17.93 -1.89
N GLU A 153 4.40 -19.04 -1.34
CA GLU A 153 4.04 -19.52 0.00
C GLU A 153 4.48 -18.55 1.10
N LEU A 154 5.59 -17.82 0.90
CA LEU A 154 6.03 -16.79 1.83
C LEU A 154 5.18 -15.52 1.73
N LEU A 155 4.78 -15.15 0.52
CA LEU A 155 3.92 -13.97 0.28
C LEU A 155 2.51 -14.20 0.83
N GLU A 156 1.96 -15.38 0.58
CA GLU A 156 0.67 -15.82 1.13
C GLU A 156 0.74 -15.89 2.66
N GLY A 157 1.74 -16.56 3.22
CA GLY A 157 1.93 -16.65 4.66
C GLY A 157 2.10 -15.29 5.36
N LEU A 158 2.74 -14.32 4.70
CA LEU A 158 2.81 -12.94 5.20
C LEU A 158 1.42 -12.29 5.23
N GLY A 159 0.64 -12.42 4.15
CA GLY A 159 -0.73 -11.90 4.09
C GLY A 159 -1.65 -12.53 5.14
N GLU A 160 -1.52 -13.84 5.37
CA GLU A 160 -2.22 -14.55 6.44
C GLU A 160 -1.87 -14.02 7.82
N ALA A 161 -0.58 -13.80 8.09
CA ALA A 161 -0.12 -13.25 9.36
C ALA A 161 -0.63 -11.82 9.58
N ILE A 162 -0.63 -10.99 8.53
CA ILE A 162 -1.19 -9.63 8.57
C ILE A 162 -2.68 -9.68 8.95
N ALA A 163 -3.47 -10.56 8.31
CA ALA A 163 -4.89 -10.70 8.64
C ALA A 163 -5.11 -11.13 10.09
N ASP A 164 -4.36 -12.12 10.58
CA ASP A 164 -4.50 -12.62 11.95
C ASP A 164 -4.15 -11.54 12.98
N VAL A 165 -3.09 -10.76 12.74
CA VAL A 165 -2.69 -9.67 13.64
C VAL A 165 -3.73 -8.53 13.62
N ILE A 166 -4.24 -8.15 12.44
CA ILE A 166 -5.27 -7.11 12.31
C ILE A 166 -6.57 -7.54 12.99
N ALA A 167 -6.96 -8.81 12.90
CA ALA A 167 -8.18 -9.32 13.53
C ALA A 167 -8.17 -9.23 15.07
N GLN A 168 -6.99 -9.04 15.68
CA GLN A 168 -6.81 -8.84 17.12
C GLN A 168 -6.76 -7.36 17.53
N GLN A 169 -6.83 -6.43 16.59
CA GLN A 169 -6.82 -4.99 16.87
C GLN A 169 -8.24 -4.44 17.00
N ASP A 170 -8.43 -3.55 17.98
CA ASP A 170 -9.68 -2.79 18.11
C ASP A 170 -9.77 -1.64 17.10
N GLU A 171 -8.61 -1.13 16.67
CA GLU A 171 -8.50 -0.03 15.71
C GLU A 171 -8.36 -0.54 14.28
N ARG A 172 -8.84 0.26 13.30
CA ARG A 172 -8.64 -0.05 11.88
C ARG A 172 -7.17 0.06 11.51
N VAL A 173 -6.68 -0.94 10.78
CA VAL A 173 -5.36 -0.94 10.14
C VAL A 173 -5.54 -1.00 8.63
N LEU A 174 -4.87 -0.12 7.90
CA LEU A 174 -4.87 -0.11 6.42
C LEU A 174 -3.64 -0.85 5.89
N VAL A 175 -3.84 -1.82 4.98
CA VAL A 175 -2.76 -2.57 4.33
C VAL A 175 -2.44 -1.99 2.95
N ILE A 176 -1.26 -1.41 2.79
CA ILE A 176 -0.85 -0.69 1.58
C ILE A 176 0.21 -1.52 0.85
N ALA A 177 -0.05 -1.89 -0.40
CA ALA A 177 0.93 -2.46 -1.30
C ALA A 177 1.43 -1.39 -2.28
N SER A 178 2.70 -1.02 -2.16
CA SER A 178 3.35 -0.08 -3.08
C SER A 178 3.85 -0.83 -4.31
N SER A 179 3.30 -0.52 -5.49
CA SER A 179 3.64 -1.17 -6.77
C SER A 179 3.38 -0.24 -7.95
N ASP A 180 4.39 -0.10 -8.81
CA ASP A 180 4.17 0.21 -10.22
C ASP A 180 3.80 -1.09 -10.98
N MET A 181 3.22 -0.94 -12.18
CA MET A 181 2.81 -2.06 -13.02
C MET A 181 3.92 -2.43 -14.01
N ASN A 182 3.64 -2.65 -15.29
CA ASN A 182 4.65 -3.07 -16.24
C ASN A 182 5.59 -1.93 -16.69
N HIS A 183 6.89 -2.23 -16.77
CA HIS A 183 7.96 -1.33 -17.20
C HIS A 183 8.58 -1.77 -18.55
N TYR A 184 9.28 -0.83 -19.18
CA TYR A 184 10.20 -1.04 -20.32
C TYR A 184 9.61 -1.58 -21.63
N GLU A 185 8.29 -1.72 -21.73
CA GLU A 185 7.61 -2.14 -22.94
C GLU A 185 6.79 -1.00 -23.58
N SER A 186 6.40 -1.21 -24.85
CA SER A 186 5.51 -0.28 -25.55
C SER A 186 4.18 -0.12 -24.82
N ASP A 187 3.56 1.06 -24.92
CA ASP A 187 2.28 1.36 -24.25
C ASP A 187 1.19 0.33 -24.57
N ALA A 188 1.12 -0.15 -25.82
CA ALA A 188 0.17 -1.18 -26.23
C ALA A 188 0.39 -2.52 -25.48
N VAL A 189 1.63 -2.97 -25.36
CA VAL A 189 1.97 -4.21 -24.62
C VAL A 189 1.75 -4.03 -23.13
N THR A 190 2.19 -2.88 -22.59
CA THR A 190 2.01 -2.51 -21.18
C THR A 190 0.55 -2.54 -20.78
N ARG A 191 -0.36 -1.93 -21.55
CA ARG A 191 -1.80 -1.97 -21.25
C ARG A 191 -2.34 -3.39 -21.19
N VAL A 192 -1.96 -4.25 -22.14
CA VAL A 192 -2.43 -5.65 -22.16
C VAL A 192 -1.95 -6.40 -20.91
N LYS A 193 -0.66 -6.30 -20.57
CA LYS A 193 -0.10 -6.97 -19.39
C LYS A 193 -0.67 -6.41 -18.09
N ASP A 194 -0.72 -5.09 -17.96
CA ASP A 194 -1.27 -4.40 -16.79
C ASP A 194 -2.70 -4.86 -16.53
N HIS A 195 -3.55 -4.90 -17.57
CA HIS A 195 -4.94 -5.35 -17.43
C HIS A 195 -5.05 -6.81 -16.98
N LYS A 196 -4.20 -7.71 -17.50
CA LYS A 196 -4.18 -9.11 -17.01
C LYS A 196 -3.89 -9.19 -15.51
N ALA A 197 -2.95 -8.39 -15.00
CA ALA A 197 -2.65 -8.34 -13.57
C ALA A 197 -3.79 -7.67 -12.78
N ILE A 198 -4.23 -6.49 -13.22
CA ILE A 198 -5.33 -5.72 -12.63
C ILE A 198 -6.61 -6.56 -12.49
N ASP A 199 -6.96 -7.35 -13.50
CA ASP A 199 -8.15 -8.20 -13.47
C ASP A 199 -8.08 -9.24 -12.33
N GLN A 200 -6.89 -9.78 -12.03
CA GLN A 200 -6.70 -10.68 -10.88
C GLN A 200 -6.80 -9.94 -9.54
N ILE A 201 -6.28 -8.72 -9.48
CA ILE A 201 -6.42 -7.88 -8.29
C ILE A 201 -7.91 -7.57 -8.06
N LEU A 202 -8.66 -7.22 -9.11
CA LEU A 202 -10.11 -6.94 -9.08
C LEU A 202 -10.95 -8.14 -8.64
N ALA A 203 -10.52 -9.33 -9.04
CA ALA A 203 -11.12 -10.59 -8.63
C ALA A 203 -10.72 -11.03 -7.20
N LEU A 204 -9.93 -10.24 -6.47
CA LEU A 204 -9.36 -10.60 -5.17
C LEU A 204 -8.62 -11.95 -5.21
N ASN A 205 -7.89 -12.21 -6.30
CA ASN A 205 -7.25 -13.49 -6.56
C ASN A 205 -5.71 -13.42 -6.41
N PRO A 206 -5.16 -13.58 -5.19
CA PRO A 206 -3.71 -13.49 -4.96
C PRO A 206 -2.93 -14.52 -5.76
N ARG A 207 -3.44 -15.76 -5.85
CA ARG A 207 -2.78 -16.82 -6.62
C ARG A 207 -2.80 -16.54 -8.12
N GLY A 208 -3.94 -16.13 -8.65
CA GLY A 208 -4.07 -15.76 -10.05
C GLY A 208 -3.18 -14.59 -10.44
N LEU A 209 -3.04 -13.58 -9.57
CA LEU A 209 -2.10 -12.47 -9.79
C LEU A 209 -0.67 -13.00 -9.91
N PHE A 210 -0.23 -13.82 -8.96
CA PHE A 210 1.10 -14.41 -8.97
C PHE A 210 1.35 -15.20 -10.26
N ASP A 211 0.44 -16.12 -10.60
CA ASP A 211 0.58 -16.99 -11.77
C ASP A 211 0.62 -16.17 -13.08
N VAL A 212 -0.23 -15.14 -13.20
CA VAL A 212 -0.25 -14.25 -14.39
C VAL A 212 1.04 -13.45 -14.50
N VAL A 213 1.53 -12.84 -13.41
CA VAL A 213 2.78 -12.06 -13.41
C VAL A 213 3.95 -12.93 -13.84
N MET A 214 4.05 -14.14 -13.27
CA MET A 214 5.13 -15.08 -13.57
C MET A 214 5.03 -15.63 -15.00
N LYS A 215 3.84 -16.02 -15.46
CA LYS A 215 3.64 -16.59 -16.80
C LYS A 215 3.84 -15.58 -17.92
N GLU A 216 3.31 -14.37 -17.75
CA GLU A 216 3.32 -13.32 -18.76
C GLU A 216 4.55 -12.43 -18.68
N GLN A 217 5.45 -12.69 -17.71
CA GLN A 217 6.66 -11.91 -17.46
C GLN A 217 6.32 -10.42 -17.34
N ILE A 218 5.34 -10.12 -16.48
CA ILE A 218 4.93 -8.75 -16.18
C ILE A 218 5.96 -8.19 -15.21
N SER A 219 6.58 -7.07 -15.55
CA SER A 219 7.63 -6.47 -14.72
C SER A 219 7.09 -5.67 -13.52
N MET A 220 5.87 -5.97 -13.06
CA MET A 220 5.21 -5.36 -11.90
C MET A 220 6.10 -5.46 -10.66
N CYS A 221 6.69 -4.35 -10.24
CA CYS A 221 7.73 -4.36 -9.21
C CYS A 221 7.20 -4.82 -7.84
N GLY A 222 5.99 -4.39 -7.46
CA GLY A 222 5.35 -4.70 -6.19
C GLY A 222 4.31 -5.82 -6.24
N PHE A 223 4.47 -6.80 -7.15
CA PHE A 223 3.55 -7.96 -7.19
C PHE A 223 3.56 -8.75 -5.87
N GLY A 224 4.73 -8.91 -5.22
CA GLY A 224 4.85 -9.56 -3.91
C GLY A 224 4.03 -8.88 -2.80
N PRO A 225 4.26 -7.58 -2.54
CA PRO A 225 3.40 -6.76 -1.67
C PRO A 225 1.90 -6.88 -2.00
N THR A 226 1.57 -6.90 -3.29
CA THR A 226 0.17 -6.98 -3.74
C THR A 226 -0.46 -8.33 -3.44
N VAL A 227 0.26 -9.44 -3.64
CA VAL A 227 -0.18 -10.79 -3.25
C VAL A 227 -0.46 -10.85 -1.75
N ALA A 228 0.48 -10.39 -0.91
CA ALA A 228 0.29 -10.38 0.54
C ALA A 228 -0.91 -9.51 0.97
N MET A 229 -1.09 -8.34 0.35
CA MET A 229 -2.23 -7.46 0.61
C MET A 229 -3.56 -8.11 0.22
N LEU A 230 -3.63 -8.74 -0.96
CA LEU A 230 -4.84 -9.43 -1.42
C LEU A 230 -5.19 -10.62 -0.52
N THR A 231 -4.20 -11.41 -0.09
CA THR A 231 -4.40 -12.49 0.87
C THR A 231 -4.94 -11.95 2.20
N ALA A 232 -4.34 -10.88 2.73
CA ALA A 232 -4.79 -10.27 3.97
C ALA A 232 -6.22 -9.73 3.86
N ALA A 233 -6.51 -8.96 2.81
CA ALA A 233 -7.82 -8.36 2.58
C ALA A 233 -8.91 -9.44 2.42
N SER A 234 -8.63 -10.52 1.68
CA SER A 234 -9.57 -11.62 1.49
C SER A 234 -9.89 -12.33 2.81
N ARG A 235 -8.88 -12.61 3.66
CA ARG A 235 -9.10 -13.21 4.98
C ARG A 235 -9.83 -12.29 5.95
N LEU A 236 -9.68 -10.98 5.79
CA LEU A 236 -10.42 -9.95 6.55
C LEU A 236 -11.83 -9.70 6.00
N GLY A 237 -12.27 -10.44 4.98
CA GLY A 237 -13.64 -10.38 4.45
C GLY A 237 -13.86 -9.32 3.37
N ALA A 238 -12.83 -8.96 2.59
CA ALA A 238 -13.02 -8.17 1.38
C ALA A 238 -13.96 -8.90 0.41
N THR A 239 -14.99 -8.20 -0.08
CA THR A 239 -15.98 -8.76 -1.02
C THR A 239 -15.89 -8.15 -2.41
N SER A 240 -15.24 -7.01 -2.53
CA SER A 240 -15.10 -6.29 -3.79
C SER A 240 -13.84 -5.47 -3.79
N ALA A 241 -13.41 -5.09 -4.99
CA ALA A 241 -12.29 -4.21 -5.18
C ALA A 241 -12.60 -3.20 -6.30
N GLU A 242 -12.29 -1.92 -6.09
CA GLU A 242 -12.62 -0.85 -7.05
C GLU A 242 -11.37 -0.28 -7.71
N LEU A 243 -11.36 -0.29 -9.03
CA LEU A 243 -10.34 0.36 -9.84
C LEU A 243 -10.68 1.90 -9.95
N VAL A 244 -10.06 2.77 -9.12
CA VAL A 244 -9.97 4.27 -9.02
C VAL A 244 -9.27 5.05 -10.16
N ARG A 245 -7.93 5.01 -10.36
CA ARG A 245 -7.20 5.68 -11.47
C ARG A 245 -6.07 4.87 -12.14
N TYR A 246 -6.02 4.74 -13.47
CA TYR A 246 -4.92 4.08 -14.22
C TYR A 246 -4.11 5.14 -14.98
N ALA A 247 -2.82 4.93 -15.15
CA ALA A 247 -2.02 5.78 -16.04
C ALA A 247 -0.77 5.03 -16.49
N THR A 248 -0.28 5.38 -17.67
CA THR A 248 1.04 4.99 -18.16
C THR A 248 1.90 6.24 -18.28
N SER A 249 3.22 6.10 -18.17
CA SER A 249 4.17 7.23 -18.28
C SER A 249 4.10 7.95 -19.63
N GLN A 250 3.56 7.31 -20.68
CA GLN A 250 3.37 7.89 -22.02
C GLN A 250 2.04 8.65 -22.15
N ALA A 251 1.06 8.37 -21.29
CA ALA A 251 -0.26 8.98 -21.35
C ALA A 251 -0.40 10.10 -20.29
N TRP A 252 -0.09 11.34 -20.67
CA TRP A 252 -0.40 12.54 -19.87
C TRP A 252 -1.91 12.83 -19.75
N ARG A 253 -2.77 11.96 -20.30
CA ARG A 253 -4.23 12.08 -20.26
C ARG A 253 -4.87 10.75 -19.89
N CYS A 254 -5.44 10.79 -18.69
CA CYS A 254 -6.32 9.84 -18.01
C CYS A 254 -6.94 8.74 -18.87
N ASP A 255 -6.72 7.50 -18.45
CA ASP A 255 -7.81 6.53 -18.43
C ASP A 255 -8.08 6.17 -16.96
N ARG A 256 -9.33 6.14 -16.53
CA ARG A 256 -9.62 5.94 -15.10
C ARG A 256 -9.30 4.49 -14.72
N ARG A 257 -9.07 4.25 -13.43
CA ARG A 257 -9.07 2.99 -12.65
C ARG A 257 -7.75 2.44 -11.92
N ILE A 258 -7.69 2.27 -10.56
CA ILE A 258 -6.77 1.51 -9.61
C ILE A 258 -7.42 1.05 -8.25
N LEU A 259 -7.06 -0.14 -7.73
CA LEU A 259 -7.80 -0.97 -6.78
C LEU A 259 -7.89 -0.57 -5.27
N ILE A 260 -9.10 -0.60 -4.70
CA ILE A 260 -9.37 -0.53 -3.23
C ILE A 260 -10.28 -1.70 -2.81
N PRO A 261 -9.86 -2.65 -1.95
CA PRO A 261 -10.73 -3.66 -1.34
C PRO A 261 -11.62 -3.07 -0.24
N MET A 262 -12.92 -3.39 -0.29
CA MET A 262 -13.95 -2.80 0.59
C MET A 262 -14.55 -3.85 1.54
N PRO A 263 -14.78 -3.51 2.83
CA PRO A 263 -15.56 -4.35 3.73
C PRO A 263 -17.06 -4.30 3.39
N GLU A 264 -17.84 -5.32 3.79
CA GLU A 264 -19.30 -5.27 3.69
C GLU A 264 -19.87 -4.03 4.41
N LYS A 265 -20.90 -3.41 3.81
CA LYS A 265 -21.77 -2.50 4.57
C LYS A 265 -22.48 -3.32 5.64
N LYS A 266 -22.08 -3.21 6.90
CA LYS A 266 -22.92 -3.68 8.02
C LYS A 266 -24.27 -2.99 7.88
N GLY A 267 -25.31 -3.78 7.65
CA GLY A 267 -26.69 -3.30 7.63
C GLY A 267 -27.04 -2.59 8.93
N ASP A 268 -27.88 -1.57 8.83
CA ASP A 268 -28.39 -0.79 9.96
C ASP A 268 -28.75 -1.69 11.14
N PRO A 269 -28.36 -1.33 12.38
CA PRO A 269 -28.83 -2.06 13.55
C PRO A 269 -30.35 -1.92 13.61
N LYS A 270 -31.04 -3.04 13.36
CA LYS A 270 -32.49 -3.17 13.57
C LYS A 270 -32.84 -2.58 14.92
N VAL A 271 -33.77 -1.63 14.90
CA VAL A 271 -34.47 -1.10 16.07
C VAL A 271 -35.13 -2.28 16.80
N ALA A 272 -34.49 -2.73 17.88
CA ALA A 272 -35.15 -3.54 18.88
C ALA A 272 -35.96 -2.60 19.78
N ARG A 273 -37.28 -2.58 19.60
CA ARG A 273 -38.22 -2.13 20.62
C ARG A 273 -39.28 -3.21 20.80
N THR A 274 -39.06 -4.05 21.80
CA THR A 274 -40.12 -4.78 22.48
C THR A 274 -40.81 -3.83 23.45
N SER A 275 -42.13 -3.72 23.34
CA SER A 275 -43.11 -3.28 24.35
C SER A 275 -42.98 -4.13 25.65
N PRO A 276 -43.69 -3.91 26.79
CA PRO A 276 -44.96 -3.17 27.01
C PRO A 276 -45.01 -2.45 28.40
N PRO A 277 -46.19 -2.11 28.99
CA PRO A 277 -47.04 -3.10 29.67
C PRO A 277 -48.47 -3.22 29.13
#